data_AF-A0A936FC79-F1
#
_entry.id   AF-A0A936FC79-F1
#
_cell.length_a   1.000
_cell.length_b   1.000
_cell.length_c   1.000
_cell.angle_alpha   90.00
_cell.angle_beta   90.00
_cell.angle_gamma   90.00
#
_symmetry.space_group_name_H-M   'P 1'
#
loop_
_entity.id
_entity.type
_entity.pdbx_description
1 polymer ?
#
loop_
_entity_poly.entity_id
_entity_poly.type
_entity_poly.pdbx_seq_one_letter_code
_entity_poly.pdbx_strand_id
1 'polypeptide(L)'
;MNLRCDFSADLPGAPATAQTIAQIVLSPRMPYALREWRRMAASAQAAGFEVSTWRDPRVPEAEWQAAVGVAELPELRTAPILPMELAKACGVLNHAPATVLARCGHGHPWPILGVMPDAAWLQLLDARRIDLEQVPCP
;
A
#
# COMPACT_ATOMS: atom_id res chain seq x y z
N MET A 1 12.98 1.94 -16.17
CA MET A 1 12.06 0.99 -15.51
C MET A 1 10.71 1.07 -16.21
N ASN A 2 10.09 -0.05 -16.61
CA ASN A 2 8.75 -0.01 -17.24
C ASN A 2 7.70 0.04 -16.12
N LEU A 3 7.28 1.25 -15.75
CA LEU A 3 6.35 1.51 -14.66
C LEU A 3 4.93 1.21 -15.14
N ARG A 4 4.31 0.16 -14.61
CA ARG A 4 2.96 -0.27 -15.00
C ARG A 4 1.86 0.32 -14.13
N CYS A 5 2.22 0.92 -12.99
CA CYS A 5 1.33 1.35 -11.93
C CYS A 5 1.54 2.86 -11.72
N ASP A 6 0.49 3.65 -11.93
CA ASP A 6 0.54 5.12 -11.85
C ASP A 6 -0.40 5.62 -10.74
N PHE A 7 0.21 6.18 -9.71
CA PHE A 7 -0.44 6.91 -8.61
C PHE A 7 -0.42 8.42 -8.86
N SER A 8 -0.53 8.89 -10.10
CA SER A 8 -0.68 10.30 -10.43
C SER A 8 -1.94 10.92 -9.82
N ALA A 9 -1.97 12.26 -9.77
CA ALA A 9 -2.73 13.12 -8.86
C ALA A 9 -4.28 12.98 -8.84
N ASP A 10 -4.86 12.11 -9.66
CA ASP A 10 -6.31 11.89 -9.71
C ASP A 10 -6.83 10.94 -8.61
N LEU A 11 -5.94 10.43 -7.75
CA LEU A 11 -6.31 9.62 -6.58
C LEU A 11 -6.31 10.47 -5.30
N PRO A 12 -7.28 10.26 -4.39
CA PRO A 12 -7.24 10.87 -3.06
C PRO A 12 -5.92 10.49 -2.36
N GLY A 13 -5.06 11.48 -2.10
CA GLY A 13 -3.77 11.26 -1.45
C GLY A 13 -2.63 10.76 -2.37
N ALA A 14 -2.79 10.84 -3.69
CA ALA A 14 -1.68 10.69 -4.64
C ALA A 14 -0.82 11.95 -4.64
N PRO A 15 0.41 11.92 -4.12
CA PRO A 15 1.24 13.09 -4.17
C PRO A 15 2.07 13.06 -5.45
N ALA A 16 2.09 14.19 -6.15
CA ALA A 16 3.18 14.55 -7.05
C ALA A 16 4.46 14.91 -6.26
N THR A 17 4.73 14.24 -5.12
CA THR A 17 5.86 14.56 -4.25
C THR A 17 7.06 13.70 -4.58
N ALA A 18 8.24 14.27 -4.38
CA ALA A 18 9.50 13.55 -4.40
C ALA A 18 9.66 12.57 -3.22
N GLN A 19 8.78 12.64 -2.21
CA GLN A 19 8.74 11.70 -1.09
C GLN A 19 8.16 10.35 -1.54
N THR A 20 8.81 9.27 -1.12
CA THR A 20 8.34 7.90 -1.38
C THR A 20 7.29 7.48 -0.35
N ILE A 21 6.15 6.99 -0.84
CA ILE A 21 5.02 6.54 -0.03
C ILE A 21 4.82 5.03 -0.20
N ALA A 22 4.64 4.32 0.90
CA ALA A 22 4.17 2.94 0.90
C ALA A 22 2.63 2.92 0.82
N GLN A 23 2.10 2.53 -0.35
CA GLN A 23 0.68 2.35 -0.61
C GLN A 23 0.28 0.92 -0.24
N ILE A 24 -0.31 0.72 0.94
CA ILE A 24 -0.64 -0.60 1.49
C ILE A 24 -2.11 -0.92 1.22
N VAL A 25 -2.35 -2.01 0.50
CA VAL A 25 -3.67 -2.54 0.16
C VAL A 25 -4.03 -3.68 1.11
N LEU A 26 -5.16 -3.54 1.80
CA LEU A 26 -5.65 -4.47 2.80
C LEU A 26 -6.95 -5.13 2.36
N SER A 27 -7.16 -6.37 2.80
CA SER A 27 -8.40 -7.11 2.60
C SER A 27 -8.75 -7.87 3.89
N PRO A 28 -10.01 -7.82 4.35
CA PRO A 28 -10.44 -8.52 5.54
C PRO A 28 -10.50 -10.03 5.36
N ARG A 29 -10.47 -10.50 4.10
CA ARG A 29 -10.37 -11.92 3.74
C ARG A 29 -9.01 -12.52 4.11
N MET A 30 -8.04 -11.68 4.47
CA MET A 30 -6.76 -12.03 5.08
C MET A 30 -6.71 -11.49 6.51
N PRO A 31 -7.45 -12.07 7.46
CA PRO A 31 -7.68 -11.46 8.78
C PRO A 31 -6.41 -11.25 9.61
N TYR A 32 -5.41 -12.13 9.46
CA TYR A 32 -4.09 -11.96 10.08
C TYR A 32 -3.36 -10.70 9.55
N ALA A 33 -3.47 -10.41 8.25
CA ALA A 33 -2.85 -9.25 7.62
C ALA A 33 -3.39 -7.92 8.17
N LEU A 34 -4.69 -7.86 8.46
CA LEU A 34 -5.31 -6.67 9.08
C LEU A 34 -4.72 -6.37 10.46
N ARG A 35 -4.40 -7.40 11.26
CA ARG A 35 -3.82 -7.21 12.59
C ARG A 35 -2.36 -6.77 12.52
N GLU A 36 -1.61 -7.35 11.58
CA GLU A 36 -0.19 -7.06 11.37
C GLU A 36 0.08 -5.72 10.69
N TRP A 37 -0.94 -5.16 10.02
CA TRP A 37 -0.87 -3.87 9.34
C TRP A 37 -0.25 -2.77 10.23
N ARG A 38 -0.71 -2.63 11.49
CA ARG A 38 -0.22 -1.57 12.39
C ARG A 38 1.28 -1.68 12.62
N ARG A 39 1.80 -2.90 12.83
CA ARG A 39 3.24 -3.14 13.01
C ARG A 39 4.01 -2.73 11.76
N MET A 40 3.58 -3.22 10.58
CA MET A 40 4.25 -2.93 9.31
C MET A 40 4.23 -1.42 8.96
N ALA A 41 3.11 -0.75 9.22
CA ALA A 41 2.98 0.69 9.03
C ALA A 41 3.90 1.47 9.98
N ALA A 42 3.88 1.14 11.28
CA ALA A 42 4.71 1.80 12.28
C ALA A 42 6.21 1.63 12.00
N SER A 43 6.65 0.43 11.59
CA SER A 43 8.06 0.21 11.24
C SER A 43 8.47 0.99 9.99
N ALA A 44 7.60 1.07 8.97
CA ALA A 44 7.86 1.87 7.77
C ALA A 44 7.95 3.37 8.11
N GLN A 45 7.02 3.88 8.91
CA GLN A 45 7.03 5.27 9.37
C GLN A 45 8.28 5.60 10.18
N ALA A 46 8.69 4.72 11.10
CA ALA A 46 9.93 4.88 11.86
C ALA A 46 11.18 4.90 10.97
N ALA A 47 11.14 4.26 9.81
CA ALA A 47 12.20 4.29 8.79
C ALA A 47 12.10 5.48 7.82
N GLY A 48 11.15 6.41 8.03
CA GLY A 48 11.02 7.65 7.25
C GLY A 48 10.12 7.55 6.01
N PHE A 49 9.37 6.45 5.86
CA PHE A 49 8.37 6.33 4.79
C PHE A 49 7.05 6.97 5.21
N GLU A 50 6.41 7.67 4.28
CA GLU A 50 4.98 7.92 4.42
C GLU A 50 4.20 6.63 4.10
N VAL A 51 3.06 6.44 4.75
CA VAL A 51 2.23 5.25 4.57
C VAL A 51 0.81 5.69 4.28
N SER A 52 0.24 5.16 3.20
CA SER A 52 -1.16 5.33 2.84
C SER A 52 -1.83 3.95 2.77
N THR A 53 -3.08 3.87 3.20
CA THR A 53 -3.82 2.60 3.29
C THR A 53 -5.00 2.60 2.35
N TRP A 54 -5.21 1.48 1.69
CA TRP A 54 -6.32 1.26 0.78
C TRP A 54 -7.03 -0.04 1.09
N ARG A 55 -8.31 -0.06 0.75
CA ARG A 55 -9.14 -1.26 0.76
C ARG A 55 -9.07 -1.92 -0.61
N ASP A 56 -8.99 -3.25 -0.62
CA ASP A 56 -9.20 -4.06 -1.82
C ASP A 56 -10.57 -3.72 -2.44
N PRO A 57 -10.64 -3.33 -3.73
CA PRO A 57 -11.87 -2.91 -4.39
C PRO A 57 -12.95 -3.98 -4.51
N ARG A 58 -12.62 -5.25 -4.23
CA ARG A 58 -13.56 -6.38 -4.33
C ARG A 58 -14.21 -6.72 -3.00
N VAL A 59 -13.90 -5.97 -1.94
CA VAL A 59 -14.45 -6.14 -0.61
C VAL A 59 -15.65 -5.21 -0.45
N PRO A 60 -16.87 -5.73 -0.25
CA PRO A 60 -18.04 -4.93 0.06
C PRO A 60 -17.85 -4.12 1.36
N GLU A 61 -18.43 -2.92 1.40
CA GLU A 61 -18.34 -2.02 2.56
C GLU A 61 -18.74 -2.70 3.88
N ALA A 62 -19.86 -3.44 3.88
CA ALA A 62 -20.34 -4.13 5.09
C ALA A 62 -19.35 -5.19 5.60
N GLU A 63 -18.69 -5.92 4.69
CA GLU A 63 -17.65 -6.90 5.03
C GLU A 63 -16.44 -6.19 5.67
N TRP A 64 -16.03 -5.06 5.09
CA TRP A 64 -14.95 -4.23 5.62
C TRP A 64 -15.26 -3.71 7.03
N GLN A 65 -16.42 -3.06 7.21
CA GLN A 65 -16.79 -2.48 8.50
C GLN A 65 -16.91 -3.53 9.61
N ALA A 66 -17.49 -4.70 9.30
CA ALA A 66 -17.59 -5.80 10.25
C ALA A 66 -16.20 -6.28 10.68
N ALA A 67 -15.31 -6.55 9.73
CA ALA A 67 -13.97 -7.06 10.02
C ALA A 67 -13.10 -6.04 10.77
N VAL A 68 -13.13 -4.77 10.37
CA VAL A 68 -12.43 -3.68 11.06
C VAL A 68 -12.98 -3.46 12.47
N GLY A 69 -14.29 -3.62 12.67
CA GLY A 69 -14.92 -3.60 13.98
C GLY A 69 -14.40 -4.71 14.90
N VAL A 70 -14.38 -5.96 14.40
CA VAL A 70 -13.86 -7.13 15.15
C VAL A 70 -12.36 -7.01 15.44
N ALA A 71 -11.59 -6.40 14.53
CA ALA A 71 -10.16 -6.20 14.71
C ALA A 71 -9.80 -4.98 15.57
N GLU A 72 -10.78 -4.17 15.99
CA GLU A 72 -10.58 -2.95 16.77
C GLU A 72 -9.61 -1.95 16.08
N LEU A 73 -9.81 -1.75 14.77
CA LEU A 73 -9.00 -0.89 13.91
C LEU A 73 -9.77 0.37 13.45
N PRO A 74 -10.24 1.25 14.36
CA PRO A 74 -11.11 2.37 14.00
C PRO A 74 -10.54 3.29 12.92
N GLU A 75 -9.21 3.45 12.84
CA GLU A 75 -8.52 4.23 11.82
C GLU A 75 -8.71 3.69 10.39
N LEU A 76 -9.01 2.40 10.24
CA LEU A 76 -9.24 1.76 8.95
C LEU A 76 -10.69 1.91 8.46
N ARG A 77 -11.62 2.39 9.30
CA ARG A 77 -13.04 2.53 8.92
C ARG A 77 -13.23 3.47 7.73
N THR A 78 -12.40 4.50 7.61
CA THR A 78 -12.45 5.50 6.54
C THR A 78 -11.37 5.29 5.49
N ALA A 79 -10.69 4.13 5.47
CA ALA A 79 -9.71 3.84 4.44
C ALA A 79 -10.36 3.91 3.05
N PRO A 80 -9.78 4.62 2.08
CA PRO A 80 -10.34 4.70 0.73
C PRO A 80 -10.28 3.36 0.00
N ILE A 81 -11.12 3.17 -1.01
CA ILE A 81 -11.07 2.01 -1.91
C ILE A 81 -10.02 2.27 -2.98
N LEU A 82 -9.11 1.33 -3.23
CA LEU A 82 -8.18 1.44 -4.36
C LEU A 82 -8.96 1.28 -5.67
N PRO A 83 -8.89 2.19 -6.65
CA PRO A 83 -9.59 2.00 -7.91
C PRO A 83 -9.23 0.69 -8.60
N MET A 84 -10.23 0.00 -9.17
CA MET A 84 -10.07 -1.34 -9.75
C MET A 84 -8.97 -1.41 -10.80
N GLU A 85 -8.93 -0.44 -11.73
CA GLU A 85 -7.94 -0.44 -12.80
C GLU A 85 -6.53 -0.23 -12.27
N LEU A 86 -6.36 0.61 -11.25
CA LEU A 86 -5.08 0.78 -10.58
C LEU A 86 -4.66 -0.51 -9.86
N ALA A 87 -5.59 -1.14 -9.14
CA ALA A 87 -5.30 -2.41 -8.46
C ALA A 87 -4.85 -3.51 -9.43
N LYS A 88 -5.45 -3.58 -10.63
CA LYS A 88 -5.01 -4.48 -11.72
C LYS A 88 -3.62 -4.10 -12.21
N ALA A 89 -3.39 -2.82 -12.52
CA ALA A 89 -2.15 -2.31 -13.07
C ALA A 89 -0.95 -2.55 -12.12
N CYS A 90 -1.18 -2.42 -10.82
CA CYS A 90 -0.18 -2.67 -9.79
C CYS A 90 -0.06 -4.14 -9.36
N GLY A 91 -0.89 -5.05 -9.90
CA GLY A 91 -0.81 -6.48 -9.60
C GLY A 91 -1.20 -6.87 -8.17
N VAL A 92 -2.02 -6.06 -7.49
CA VAL A 92 -2.33 -6.22 -6.05
C VAL A 92 -3.65 -6.95 -5.78
N LEU A 93 -4.34 -7.43 -6.83
CA LEU A 93 -5.62 -8.13 -6.67
C LEU A 93 -5.50 -9.57 -6.16
N ASN A 94 -4.36 -10.24 -6.29
CA ASN A 94 -4.29 -11.66 -5.93
C ASN A 94 -3.68 -11.94 -4.57
N HIS A 95 -3.32 -10.89 -3.82
CA HIS A 95 -2.65 -11.03 -2.54
C HIS A 95 -2.95 -9.85 -1.61
N ALA A 96 -3.21 -10.13 -0.33
CA ALA A 96 -3.33 -9.11 0.71
C ALA A 96 -2.57 -9.57 1.99
N PRO A 97 -1.83 -8.69 2.67
CA PRO A 97 -1.59 -7.32 2.28
C PRO A 97 -0.68 -7.28 1.05
N ALA A 98 -0.79 -6.21 0.28
CA ALA A 98 0.13 -5.91 -0.80
C ALA A 98 0.57 -4.45 -0.68
N THR A 99 1.85 -4.17 -0.86
CA THR A 99 2.38 -2.81 -0.80
C THR A 99 3.02 -2.43 -2.11
N VAL A 100 2.69 -1.24 -2.61
CA VAL A 100 3.39 -0.60 -3.73
C VAL A 100 4.08 0.64 -3.22
N LEU A 101 5.37 0.80 -3.51
CA LEU A 101 6.05 2.07 -3.24
C LEU A 101 5.74 3.00 -4.39
N ALA A 102 5.35 4.24 -4.08
CA ALA A 102 5.04 5.26 -5.08
C ALA A 102 5.88 6.52 -4.82
N ARG A 103 6.36 7.16 -5.89
CA ARG A 103 7.10 8.44 -5.84
C ARG A 103 6.83 9.23 -7.12
N CYS A 104 6.45 10.49 -7.00
CA CYS A 104 6.16 11.36 -8.15
C CYS A 104 5.14 10.75 -9.13
N GLY A 105 4.06 10.15 -8.61
CA GLY A 105 3.09 9.39 -9.40
C GLY A 105 3.56 8.00 -9.82
N HIS A 106 4.85 7.72 -9.87
CA HIS A 106 5.35 6.41 -10.31
C HIS A 106 5.25 5.34 -9.22
N GLY A 107 4.47 4.29 -9.46
CA GLY A 107 4.42 3.09 -8.63
C GLY A 107 5.47 2.06 -9.05
N HIS A 108 6.19 1.49 -8.09
CA HIS A 108 7.16 0.44 -8.35
C HIS A 108 6.47 -0.78 -8.99
N PRO A 109 7.01 -1.36 -10.08
CA PRO A 109 6.32 -2.40 -10.84
C PRO A 109 6.20 -3.75 -10.12
N TRP A 110 7.01 -3.94 -9.07
CA TRP A 110 7.02 -5.15 -8.25
C TRP A 110 6.47 -4.83 -6.86
N PRO A 111 5.20 -5.16 -6.57
CA PRO A 111 4.64 -5.00 -5.23
C PRO A 111 5.33 -5.93 -4.22
N ILE A 112 5.36 -5.52 -2.97
CA ILE A 112 5.73 -6.37 -1.84
C ILE A 112 4.48 -7.09 -1.38
N LEU A 113 4.50 -8.42 -1.37
CA LEU A 113 3.33 -9.25 -1.07
C LEU A 113 3.51 -9.92 0.30
N GLY A 114 2.49 -9.83 1.15
CA GLY A 114 2.46 -10.54 2.41
C GLY A 114 2.95 -9.74 3.61
N VAL A 115 2.68 -10.32 4.78
CA VAL A 115 3.26 -9.90 6.05
C VAL A 115 4.64 -10.53 6.17
N MET A 116 5.61 -9.79 6.70
CA MET A 116 6.96 -10.30 6.97
C MET A 116 7.58 -9.66 8.22
N PRO A 117 8.68 -10.24 8.76
CA PRO A 117 9.45 -9.64 9.85
C PRO A 117 10.03 -8.28 9.46
N ASP A 118 10.21 -7.39 10.44
CA ASP A 118 10.62 -5.99 10.22
C ASP A 118 11.89 -5.87 9.37
N ALA A 119 12.91 -6.70 9.62
CA ALA A 119 14.16 -6.62 8.86
C ALA A 119 13.96 -6.89 7.35
N ALA A 120 13.20 -7.93 6.99
CA ALA A 120 12.90 -8.25 5.60
C ALA A 120 11.98 -7.20 4.96
N TRP A 121 11.02 -6.70 5.74
CA TRP A 121 10.11 -5.64 5.33
C TRP A 121 10.86 -4.36 4.95
N LEU A 122 11.68 -3.85 5.87
CA LEU A 122 12.47 -2.64 5.67
C LEU A 122 13.48 -2.80 4.52
N GLN A 123 14.13 -3.96 4.41
CA GLN A 123 15.02 -4.25 3.29
C GLN A 123 14.31 -4.12 1.93
N LEU A 124 13.09 -4.65 1.81
CA LEU A 124 12.32 -4.52 0.58
C LEU A 124 11.86 -3.08 0.36
N LEU A 125 11.39 -2.36 1.38
CA LEU A 125 11.03 -0.95 1.24
C LEU A 125 12.20 -0.13 0.70
N ASP A 126 13.40 -0.32 1.25
CA ASP A 126 14.61 0.38 0.84
C ASP A 126 15.03 0.06 -0.59
N ALA A 127 15.02 -1.23 -0.97
CA ALA A 127 15.33 -1.63 -2.33
C ALA A 127 14.39 -0.96 -3.35
N ARG A 128 13.09 -0.93 -3.04
CA ARG A 128 12.06 -0.32 -3.91
C ARG A 128 12.18 1.20 -3.99
N ARG A 129 12.57 1.85 -2.89
CA ARG A 129 12.88 3.29 -2.87
C ARG A 129 14.07 3.61 -3.76
N ILE A 130 15.18 2.88 -3.62
CA ILE A 130 16.38 3.08 -4.44
C ILE A 130 16.05 2.95 -5.92
N ASP A 131 15.28 1.93 -6.31
CA ASP A 131 14.83 1.74 -7.70
C ASP A 131 14.00 2.91 -8.22
N LEU A 132 13.10 3.48 -7.39
CA LEU A 132 12.26 4.62 -7.74
C LEU A 132 13.01 5.96 -7.80
N GLU A 133 14.05 6.13 -6.99
CA GLU A 133 14.90 7.34 -7.00
C GLU A 133 15.70 7.47 -8.30
N GLN A 134 15.93 6.36 -9.02
CA GLN A 134 16.52 6.38 -10.36
C GLN A 134 15.55 6.85 -11.45
N VAL A 135 14.25 6.97 -11.14
CA VAL A 135 13.25 7.50 -12.06
C VAL A 135 13.09 9.00 -11.81
N PRO A 136 13.32 9.85 -12.83
CA PRO A 136 13.07 11.28 -12.72
C PRO A 136 11.60 11.57 -12.39
N CYS A 137 11.39 12.58 -11.55
CA CYS A 137 10.07 13.18 -11.40
C CYS A 137 9.77 14.04 -12.64
N PRO A 138 8.51 14.15 -13.06
CA PRO A 138 8.11 15.10 -14.10
C PRO A 138 8.36 16.55 -13.69
#